data_AF-A0A9X8DY17-F1
#
_entry.id   AF-A0A9X8DY17-F1
#
_cell.length_a   1.000
_cell.length_b   1.000
_cell.length_c   1.000
_cell.angle_alpha   90.00
_cell.angle_beta   90.00
_cell.angle_gamma   90.00
#
_symmetry.space_group_name_H-M   'P 1'
#
loop_
_entity.id
_entity.type
_entity.pdbx_description
1 polymer ?
#
loop_
_entity_poly.entity_id
_entity_poly.type
_entity_poly.pdbx_seq_one_letter_code
_entity_poly.pdbx_strand_id
1 'polypeptide(L)'
;MHYKGLGTPRSCPLAVEAFRQVAWRAGHFDDALLSPELGHEAYTRRDYPRALLHYSIWALVGVPQAACNAGFLLDHVHTQPFDTTPPLQLAKSLYESAKADPEALRKLGHCHRDGWAHAEALYSAGMLYTTRGDWDKAHQAWNVCRSHEFPTNIPCILPALALDMWTGLAWMWTSLHDAIVVYSI
;
A
#
# COMPACT_ATOMS: atom_id res chain seq x y z
N MET A 1 -15.72 -7.33 -33.44
CA MET A 1 -17.15 -7.63 -33.20
C MET A 1 -17.71 -6.76 -32.08
N HIS A 2 -17.34 -6.96 -30.81
CA HIS A 2 -17.90 -6.24 -29.64
C HIS A 2 -17.74 -4.71 -29.61
N TYR A 3 -16.66 -4.14 -30.17
CA TYR A 3 -16.43 -2.68 -30.18
C TYR A 3 -17.48 -1.92 -31.03
N LYS A 4 -17.77 -2.44 -32.22
CA LYS A 4 -18.75 -1.87 -33.16
C LYS A 4 -20.15 -2.50 -33.05
N GLY A 5 -20.32 -3.54 -32.23
CA GLY A 5 -21.57 -4.29 -32.13
C GLY A 5 -21.92 -5.10 -33.39
N LEU A 6 -20.91 -5.53 -34.16
CA LEU A 6 -21.14 -6.33 -35.37
C LEU A 6 -21.41 -7.78 -34.95
N GLY A 7 -22.62 -8.29 -35.22
CA GLY A 7 -23.06 -9.65 -34.91
C GLY A 7 -23.14 -10.00 -33.42
N THR A 8 -22.91 -9.03 -32.53
CA THR A 8 -22.95 -9.16 -31.06
C THR A 8 -23.36 -7.83 -30.44
N PRO A 9 -23.97 -7.79 -29.24
CA PRO A 9 -24.21 -6.53 -28.54
C PRO A 9 -22.92 -5.75 -28.36
N ARG A 10 -23.01 -4.42 -28.52
CA ARG A 10 -21.86 -3.54 -28.27
C ARG A 10 -21.47 -3.64 -26.80
N SER A 11 -20.21 -3.96 -26.54
CA SER A 11 -19.66 -4.02 -25.19
C SER A 11 -18.22 -3.55 -25.20
N CYS A 12 -17.98 -2.39 -24.59
CA CYS A 12 -16.63 -1.84 -24.43
C CYS A 12 -15.75 -2.73 -23.53
N PRO A 13 -16.22 -3.27 -22.39
CA PRO A 13 -15.42 -4.16 -21.56
C PRO A 13 -14.93 -5.40 -22.30
N LEU A 14 -15.84 -6.10 -23.00
CA LEU A 14 -15.48 -7.29 -23.80
C LEU A 14 -14.56 -6.95 -24.97
N ALA A 15 -14.74 -5.78 -25.58
CA ALA A 15 -13.88 -5.34 -26.67
C ALA A 15 -12.45 -5.08 -26.20
N VAL A 16 -12.27 -4.40 -25.06
CA VAL A 16 -10.95 -4.14 -24.49
C VAL A 16 -10.26 -5.45 -24.12
N GLU A 17 -10.98 -6.39 -23.52
CA GLU A 17 -10.44 -7.71 -23.17
C GLU A 17 -9.97 -8.48 -24.42
N ALA A 18 -10.78 -8.48 -25.49
CA ALA A 18 -10.41 -9.10 -26.75
C ALA A 18 -9.19 -8.41 -27.40
N PHE A 19 -9.11 -7.08 -27.33
CA PHE A 19 -7.94 -6.34 -27.83
C PHE A 19 -6.67 -6.67 -27.04
N ARG A 20 -6.75 -6.83 -25.70
CA ARG A 20 -5.63 -7.30 -24.88
C ARG A 20 -5.14 -8.68 -25.30
N GLN A 21 -6.08 -9.63 -25.50
CA GLN A 21 -5.72 -10.98 -25.93
C GLN A 21 -5.04 -11.03 -27.31
N VAL A 22 -5.42 -10.14 -28.23
CA VAL A 22 -4.78 -10.04 -29.55
C VAL A 22 -3.44 -9.33 -29.45
N ALA A 23 -3.34 -8.24 -28.69
CA ALA A 23 -2.07 -7.54 -28.45
C ALA A 23 -1.02 -8.48 -27.84
N TRP A 24 -1.45 -9.40 -26.97
CA TRP A 24 -0.62 -10.44 -26.37
C TRP A 24 -0.07 -11.45 -27.39
N ARG A 25 -0.88 -11.88 -28.37
CA ARG A 25 -0.45 -12.85 -29.39
C ARG A 25 0.33 -12.23 -30.56
N ALA A 26 0.47 -10.91 -30.60
CA ALA A 26 1.40 -10.31 -31.54
C ALA A 26 2.81 -10.74 -31.11
N GLY A 27 3.50 -11.54 -31.94
CA GLY A 27 4.84 -12.11 -31.67
C GLY A 27 5.97 -11.10 -31.44
N HIS A 28 5.64 -9.85 -31.13
CA HIS A 28 6.53 -8.80 -30.63
C HIS A 28 6.81 -8.91 -29.12
N PHE A 29 5.99 -9.66 -28.35
CA PHE A 29 6.23 -9.91 -26.93
C PHE A 29 6.89 -11.26 -26.63
N ASP A 30 6.97 -12.16 -27.62
CA ASP A 30 7.74 -13.41 -27.54
C ASP A 30 9.26 -13.16 -27.67
N ASP A 31 9.67 -11.97 -28.15
CA ASP A 31 11.06 -11.55 -28.14
C ASP A 31 11.50 -11.24 -26.70
N ALA A 32 12.64 -11.83 -26.31
CA ALA A 32 13.26 -11.85 -24.98
C ALA A 32 13.68 -10.47 -24.39
N LEU A 33 13.01 -9.39 -24.76
CA LEU A 33 13.27 -8.03 -24.28
C LEU A 33 12.27 -7.58 -23.23
N LEU A 34 11.08 -8.17 -23.15
CA LEU A 34 10.02 -7.75 -22.22
C LEU A 34 9.26 -8.96 -21.66
N SER A 35 9.88 -9.74 -20.77
CA SER A 35 9.24 -10.87 -20.08
C SER A 35 9.12 -10.64 -18.56
N PRO A 36 8.21 -11.34 -17.86
CA PRO A 36 8.11 -11.27 -16.40
C PRO A 36 9.38 -11.80 -15.72
N GLU A 37 10.06 -12.77 -16.34
CA GLU A 37 11.32 -13.34 -15.85
C GLU A 37 12.44 -12.30 -15.86
N LEU A 38 12.54 -11.47 -16.90
CA LEU A 38 13.48 -10.34 -16.95
C LEU A 38 13.15 -9.28 -15.90
N GLY A 39 11.87 -9.08 -15.61
CA GLY A 39 11.42 -8.25 -14.49
C GLY A 39 11.92 -8.79 -13.15
N HIS A 40 11.84 -10.10 -12.93
CA HIS A 40 12.35 -10.76 -11.73
C HIS A 40 13.88 -10.70 -11.65
N GLU A 41 14.57 -10.94 -12.76
CA GLU A 41 16.03 -10.82 -12.82
C GLU A 41 16.48 -9.38 -12.52
N ALA A 42 15.84 -8.37 -13.10
CA ALA A 42 16.10 -6.96 -12.80
C ALA A 42 15.87 -6.66 -11.31
N TYR A 43 14.79 -7.18 -10.73
CA TYR A 43 14.51 -7.03 -9.30
C TYR A 43 15.59 -7.63 -8.41
N THR A 44 16.02 -8.87 -8.68
CA THR A 44 17.08 -9.54 -7.91
C THR A 44 18.42 -8.81 -8.01
N ARG A 45 18.68 -8.13 -9.14
CA ARG A 45 19.84 -7.25 -9.34
C ARG A 45 19.68 -5.84 -8.74
N ARG A 46 18.55 -5.57 -8.07
CA ARG A 46 18.17 -4.25 -7.53
C ARG A 46 18.01 -3.15 -8.59
N ASP A 47 17.85 -3.52 -9.85
CA ASP A 47 17.48 -2.60 -10.94
C ASP A 47 15.96 -2.43 -10.96
N TYR A 48 15.47 -1.73 -9.93
CA TYR A 48 14.04 -1.54 -9.71
C TYR A 48 13.34 -0.74 -10.81
N PRO A 49 13.94 0.29 -11.43
CA PRO A 49 13.32 0.98 -12.56
C PRO A 49 13.07 0.03 -13.75
N ARG A 50 14.04 -0.83 -14.08
CA ARG A 50 13.85 -1.84 -15.13
C ARG A 50 12.79 -2.86 -14.72
N ALA A 51 12.84 -3.36 -13.48
CA ALA A 51 11.83 -4.30 -12.98
C ALA A 51 10.41 -3.72 -13.06
N LEU A 52 10.24 -2.45 -12.66
CA LEU A 52 8.98 -1.73 -12.71
C LEU A 52 8.48 -1.59 -14.16
N LEU A 53 9.37 -1.28 -15.11
CA LEU A 53 9.02 -1.20 -16.53
C LEU A 53 8.47 -2.54 -17.05
N HIS A 54 9.18 -3.65 -16.79
CA HIS A 54 8.71 -4.98 -17.19
C HIS A 54 7.34 -5.27 -16.59
N TYR A 55 7.20 -5.20 -15.26
CA TYR A 55 5.94 -5.52 -14.61
C TYR A 55 4.79 -4.59 -15.03
N SER A 56 5.06 -3.30 -15.28
CA SER A 56 4.03 -2.35 -15.73
C SER A 56 3.49 -2.70 -17.12
N ILE A 57 4.36 -3.09 -18.05
CA ILE A 57 3.93 -3.51 -19.40
C ILE A 57 3.03 -4.73 -19.30
N TRP A 58 3.43 -5.71 -18.48
CA TRP A 58 2.65 -6.93 -18.29
C TRP A 58 1.35 -6.71 -17.50
N ALA A 59 1.33 -5.74 -16.58
CA ALA A 59 0.11 -5.28 -15.92
C ALA A 59 -0.88 -4.66 -16.93
N LEU A 60 -0.41 -3.86 -17.90
CA LEU A 60 -1.26 -3.27 -18.94
C LEU A 60 -1.93 -4.33 -19.83
N VAL A 61 -1.23 -5.44 -20.07
CA VAL A 61 -1.75 -6.59 -20.82
C VAL A 61 -2.76 -7.40 -19.98
N GLY A 62 -2.80 -7.19 -18.67
CA GLY A 62 -3.78 -7.80 -17.76
C GLY A 62 -3.26 -9.01 -17.00
N VAL A 63 -1.94 -9.20 -16.88
CA VAL A 63 -1.36 -10.27 -16.06
C VAL A 63 -1.43 -9.87 -14.57
N PRO A 64 -2.24 -10.55 -13.73
CA PRO A 64 -2.46 -10.15 -12.35
C PRO A 64 -1.18 -10.15 -11.50
N GLN A 65 -0.31 -11.14 -11.69
CA GLN A 65 0.96 -11.26 -10.97
C GLN A 65 1.89 -10.08 -11.27
N ALA A 66 1.92 -9.62 -12.53
CA ALA A 66 2.72 -8.48 -12.93
C ALA A 66 2.17 -7.17 -12.36
N ALA A 67 0.84 -7.00 -12.36
CA ALA A 67 0.19 -5.87 -11.70
C ALA A 67 0.46 -5.86 -10.18
N CYS A 68 0.40 -7.02 -9.51
CA CYS A 68 0.78 -7.18 -8.10
C CYS A 68 2.24 -6.76 -7.86
N ASN A 69 3.18 -7.27 -8.68
CA ASN A 69 4.61 -6.96 -8.55
C ASN A 69 4.94 -5.49 -8.84
N ALA A 70 4.31 -4.88 -9.84
CA ALA A 70 4.44 -3.45 -10.12
C ALA A 70 3.89 -2.61 -8.95
N GLY A 71 2.73 -3.00 -8.40
CA GLY A 71 2.16 -2.38 -7.21
C GLY A 71 3.10 -2.48 -6.01
N PHE A 72 3.74 -3.64 -5.81
CA PHE A 72 4.72 -3.86 -4.75
C PHE A 72 5.93 -2.94 -4.88
N LEU A 73 6.50 -2.84 -6.09
CA LEU A 73 7.62 -1.94 -6.34
C LEU A 73 7.25 -0.50 -6.06
N LEU A 74 6.09 -0.04 -6.52
CA LEU A 74 5.65 1.33 -6.22
C LEU A 74 5.40 1.52 -4.72
N ASP A 75 4.82 0.55 -4.02
CA ASP A 75 4.45 0.72 -2.62
C ASP A 75 5.65 0.62 -1.64
N HIS A 76 6.60 -0.28 -1.87
CA HIS A 76 7.67 -0.57 -0.88
C HIS A 76 9.07 -0.20 -1.36
N VAL A 77 9.26 -0.02 -2.67
CA VAL A 77 10.57 0.20 -3.25
C VAL A 77 10.59 1.60 -3.84
N HIS A 78 11.21 2.55 -3.15
CA HIS A 78 11.40 3.90 -3.68
C HIS A 78 12.19 3.81 -5.00
N THR A 79 11.47 3.86 -6.13
CA THR A 79 12.02 3.71 -7.47
C THR A 79 12.23 5.10 -8.06
N GLN A 80 13.46 5.42 -8.41
CA GLN A 80 13.72 6.62 -9.22
C GLN A 80 13.01 6.46 -10.59
N PRO A 81 12.38 7.53 -11.13
CA PRO A 81 12.54 8.95 -10.78
C PRO A 81 11.55 9.48 -9.72
N PHE A 82 10.78 8.62 -9.05
CA PHE A 82 9.80 9.03 -8.04
C PHE A 82 10.48 9.25 -6.68
N ASP A 83 11.35 10.26 -6.59
CA ASP A 83 12.22 10.49 -5.43
C ASP A 83 11.51 11.06 -4.17
N THR A 84 10.23 11.45 -4.25
CA THR A 84 9.57 12.16 -3.13
C THR A 84 8.31 11.50 -2.59
N THR A 85 7.56 10.79 -3.44
CA THR A 85 6.44 9.94 -3.02
C THR A 85 6.17 8.95 -4.13
N PRO A 86 6.18 7.63 -3.86
CA PRO A 86 5.62 6.71 -4.82
C PRO A 86 4.16 7.08 -5.09
N PRO A 87 3.66 6.95 -6.33
CA PRO A 87 2.27 7.18 -6.65
C PRO A 87 1.44 6.06 -6.01
N LEU A 88 1.15 6.19 -4.72
CA LEU A 88 0.43 5.19 -3.92
C LEU A 88 -0.97 4.93 -4.50
N GLN A 89 -1.55 5.94 -5.15
CA GLN A 89 -2.77 5.80 -5.94
C GLN A 89 -2.59 4.86 -7.14
N LEU A 90 -1.44 4.92 -7.82
CA LEU A 90 -1.10 3.99 -8.90
C LEU A 90 -0.88 2.58 -8.34
N ALA A 91 -0.13 2.44 -7.24
CA ALA A 91 0.04 1.15 -6.56
C ALA A 91 -1.33 0.53 -6.19
N LYS A 92 -2.23 1.33 -5.60
CA LYS A 92 -3.61 0.93 -5.31
C LYS A 92 -4.35 0.46 -6.55
N SER A 93 -4.32 1.23 -7.63
CA SER A 93 -5.01 0.87 -8.87
C SER A 93 -4.50 -0.44 -9.47
N LEU A 94 -3.19 -0.71 -9.33
CA LEU A 94 -2.57 -1.96 -9.80
C LEU A 94 -3.04 -3.14 -8.96
N TYR A 95 -3.04 -3.04 -7.63
CA TYR A 95 -3.59 -4.09 -6.77
C TYR A 95 -5.10 -4.32 -7.02
N GLU A 96 -5.89 -3.26 -7.22
CA GLU A 96 -7.31 -3.36 -7.56
C GLU A 96 -7.54 -4.04 -8.92
N SER A 97 -6.64 -3.86 -9.88
CA SER A 97 -6.67 -4.56 -11.17
C SER A 97 -6.25 -6.03 -11.06
N ALA A 98 -5.51 -6.38 -10.00
CA ALA A 98 -4.91 -7.69 -9.76
C ALA A 98 -5.70 -8.55 -8.76
N LYS A 99 -7.01 -8.34 -8.55
CA LYS A 99 -7.81 -9.08 -7.55
C LYS A 99 -7.81 -10.61 -7.70
N ALA A 100 -7.45 -11.13 -8.87
CA ALA A 100 -7.27 -12.56 -9.11
C ALA A 100 -5.97 -13.11 -8.50
N ASP A 101 -5.02 -12.25 -8.18
CA ASP A 101 -3.79 -12.59 -7.46
C ASP A 101 -4.04 -12.56 -5.94
N PRO A 102 -3.75 -13.64 -5.21
CA PRO A 102 -4.05 -13.75 -3.78
C PRO A 102 -3.22 -12.76 -2.95
N GLU A 103 -2.02 -12.39 -3.39
CA GLU A 103 -1.15 -11.46 -2.68
C GLU A 103 -1.66 -10.02 -2.83
N ALA A 104 -2.10 -9.65 -4.03
CA ALA A 104 -2.78 -8.38 -4.25
C ALA A 104 -4.08 -8.29 -3.41
N LEU A 105 -4.87 -9.37 -3.35
CA LEU A 105 -6.09 -9.40 -2.54
C LEU A 105 -5.78 -9.28 -1.04
N ARG A 106 -4.75 -9.97 -0.56
CA ARG A 106 -4.27 -9.87 0.81
C ARG A 106 -3.87 -8.42 1.14
N LYS A 107 -3.08 -7.78 0.27
CA LYS A 107 -2.66 -6.39 0.45
C LYS A 107 -3.85 -5.44 0.49
N LEU A 108 -4.81 -5.59 -0.43
CA LEU A 108 -6.05 -4.81 -0.42
C LEU A 108 -6.83 -5.00 0.88
N GLY A 109 -6.91 -6.24 1.39
CA GLY A 109 -7.57 -6.54 2.66
C GLY A 109 -6.93 -5.80 3.84
N HIS A 110 -5.60 -5.81 3.94
CA HIS A 110 -4.87 -5.05 4.94
C HIS A 110 -5.13 -3.55 4.80
N CYS A 111 -5.01 -2.98 3.61
CA CYS A 111 -5.23 -1.55 3.40
C CYS A 111 -6.71 -1.12 3.58
N HIS A 112 -7.67 -2.02 3.36
CA HIS A 112 -9.09 -1.75 3.64
C HIS A 112 -9.36 -1.67 5.15
N ARG A 113 -8.66 -2.48 5.95
CA ARG A 113 -8.78 -2.48 7.41
C ARG A 113 -8.00 -1.33 8.05
N ASP A 114 -6.77 -1.12 7.62
CA ASP A 114 -5.78 -0.26 8.29
C ASP A 114 -5.66 1.13 7.64
N GLY A 115 -6.28 1.32 6.47
CA GLY A 115 -6.15 2.52 5.66
C GLY A 115 -4.98 2.44 4.67
N TRP A 116 -5.03 3.30 3.66
CA TRP A 116 -4.01 3.40 2.60
C TRP A 116 -2.90 4.41 2.97
N ALA A 117 -2.55 4.54 4.25
CA ALA A 117 -1.60 5.55 4.71
C ALA A 117 -0.19 4.97 4.87
N HIS A 118 0.81 5.67 4.33
CA HIS A 118 2.21 5.25 4.49
C HIS A 118 2.62 5.38 5.96
N ALA A 119 3.23 4.34 6.53
CA ALA A 119 3.65 4.32 7.93
C ALA A 119 4.53 5.53 8.30
N GLU A 120 5.44 5.92 7.41
CA GLU A 120 6.29 7.09 7.58
C GLU A 120 5.50 8.40 7.62
N ALA A 121 4.45 8.52 6.80
CA ALA A 121 3.56 9.68 6.80
C ALA A 121 2.73 9.72 8.10
N LEU A 122 2.25 8.58 8.59
CA LEU A 122 1.54 8.49 9.87
C LEU A 122 2.45 8.81 11.06
N TYR A 123 3.69 8.32 11.04
CA TYR A 123 4.71 8.65 12.05
C TYR A 123 4.99 10.16 12.06
N SER A 124 5.25 10.73 10.88
CA SER A 124 5.53 12.16 10.71
C SER A 124 4.34 13.03 11.13
N ALA A 125 3.11 12.60 10.80
CA ALA A 125 1.90 13.25 11.26
C ALA A 125 1.77 13.21 12.78
N GLY A 126 2.08 12.06 13.42
CA GLY A 126 2.12 11.93 14.86
C GLY A 126 3.11 12.90 15.50
N MET A 127 4.33 13.00 14.96
CA MET A 127 5.34 13.95 15.42
C MET A 127 4.86 15.41 15.28
N LEU A 128 4.20 15.76 14.18
CA LEU A 128 3.62 17.09 13.98
C LEU A 128 2.52 17.41 14.99
N TYR A 129 1.62 16.46 15.28
CA TYR A 129 0.59 16.63 16.31
C TYR A 129 1.19 16.84 17.70
N THR A 130 2.26 16.12 18.03
CA THR A 130 3.02 16.33 19.26
C THR A 130 3.58 17.75 19.36
N THR A 131 4.15 18.30 18.28
CA THR A 131 4.64 19.70 18.30
C THR A 131 3.52 20.73 18.51
N ARG A 132 2.28 20.37 18.22
CA ARG A 132 1.09 21.21 18.42
C ARG A 132 0.40 20.98 19.78
N GLY A 133 0.83 19.98 20.54
CA GLY A 133 0.18 19.56 21.79
C GLY A 133 -1.12 18.75 21.58
N ASP A 134 -1.41 18.33 20.34
CA ASP A 134 -2.58 17.50 20.00
C ASP A 134 -2.27 16.02 20.29
N TRP A 135 -2.09 15.65 21.56
CA TRP A 135 -1.65 14.31 21.97
C TRP A 135 -2.59 13.18 21.55
N ASP A 136 -3.90 13.41 21.53
CA ASP A 136 -4.89 12.40 21.12
C ASP A 136 -4.76 12.05 19.63
N LYS A 137 -4.55 13.07 18.77
CA LYS A 137 -4.33 12.85 17.33
C LYS A 137 -2.99 12.21 17.06
N ALA A 138 -1.95 12.58 17.83
CA ALA A 138 -0.65 11.93 17.76
C ALA A 138 -0.77 10.44 18.12
N HIS A 139 -1.48 10.13 19.21
CA HIS A 139 -1.71 8.77 19.66
C HIS A 139 -2.47 7.94 18.61
N GLN A 140 -3.54 8.50 18.05
CA GLN A 140 -4.32 7.84 17.00
C GLN A 140 -3.46 7.56 15.76
N ALA A 141 -2.65 8.52 15.31
CA ALA A 141 -1.77 8.36 14.15
C ALA A 141 -0.73 7.24 14.35
N TRP A 142 -0.09 7.18 15.53
CA TRP A 142 0.87 6.12 15.84
C TRP A 142 0.22 4.74 16.04
N ASN A 143 -1.02 4.70 16.56
CA ASN A 143 -1.78 3.45 16.67
C ASN A 143 -2.20 2.87 15.31
N VAL A 144 -2.43 3.71 14.30
CA VAL A 144 -2.58 3.25 12.92
C VAL A 144 -1.20 2.92 12.32
N CYS A 145 -0.16 3.67 12.63
CA CYS A 145 1.18 3.41 12.09
C CYS A 145 1.76 2.07 12.56
N ARG A 146 1.57 1.68 13.82
CA ARG A 146 2.16 0.44 14.39
C ARG A 146 1.66 -0.86 13.75
N SER A 147 0.57 -0.82 12.99
CA SER A 147 0.09 -1.95 12.19
C SER A 147 0.80 -2.07 10.83
N HIS A 148 1.62 -1.07 10.45
CA HIS A 148 2.39 -1.01 9.21
C HIS A 148 3.89 -1.26 9.48
N GLU A 149 4.60 -1.80 8.49
CA GLU A 149 6.04 -2.08 8.55
C GLU A 149 6.87 -0.84 8.13
N PHE A 150 7.63 -0.18 9.03
CA PHE A 150 8.65 0.82 8.59
C PHE A 150 9.66 1.34 9.63
N PRO A 151 11.00 1.29 9.40
CA PRO A 151 11.80 0.16 8.91
C PRO A 151 11.71 -1.08 9.83
N THR A 152 11.09 -0.90 10.99
CA THR A 152 10.53 -1.89 11.92
C THR A 152 9.31 -1.21 12.57
N ASN A 153 8.33 -1.88 13.16
CA ASN A 153 7.19 -1.16 13.76
C ASN A 153 7.58 -0.28 14.99
N ILE A 154 8.85 -0.33 15.42
CA ILE A 154 9.39 0.30 16.62
C ILE A 154 9.17 1.82 16.67
N PRO A 155 9.44 2.62 15.62
CA PRO A 155 9.27 4.07 15.67
C PRO A 155 7.83 4.51 15.94
N CYS A 156 6.85 3.66 15.63
CA CYS A 156 5.44 3.93 15.89
C CYS A 156 4.94 3.29 17.20
N ILE A 157 5.50 2.15 17.59
CA ILE A 157 5.14 1.47 18.85
C ILE A 157 5.61 2.26 20.07
N LEU A 158 6.86 2.72 20.10
CA LEU A 158 7.43 3.40 21.27
C LEU A 158 6.63 4.64 21.71
N PRO A 159 6.33 5.61 20.82
CA PRO A 159 5.58 6.78 21.24
C PRO A 159 4.11 6.48 21.56
N ALA A 160 3.49 5.49 20.90
CA ALA A 160 2.14 5.05 21.26
C ALA A 160 2.10 4.43 22.67
N LEU A 161 3.01 3.50 22.98
CA LEU A 161 3.10 2.87 24.30
C LEU A 161 3.40 3.89 25.41
N ALA A 162 4.20 4.92 25.13
CA ALA A 162 4.47 5.97 26.09
C ALA A 162 3.17 6.73 26.48
N LEU A 163 2.30 7.00 25.50
CA LEU A 163 1.00 7.62 25.76
C LEU A 163 0.01 6.67 26.42
N ASP A 164 0.00 5.38 26.06
CA ASP A 164 -0.79 4.34 26.75
C ASP A 164 -0.41 4.25 28.24
N MET A 165 0.90 4.24 28.54
CA MET A 165 1.39 4.21 29.93
C MET A 165 1.03 5.49 30.69
N TRP A 166 1.17 6.66 30.06
CA TRP A 166 0.83 7.94 30.67
C TRP A 166 -0.65 8.01 31.05
N THR A 167 -1.54 7.61 30.12
CA THR A 167 -2.99 7.60 30.38
C THR A 167 -3.37 6.63 31.49
N GLY A 168 -2.73 5.45 31.54
CA GLY A 168 -2.90 4.49 32.64
C GLY A 168 -2.45 5.03 34.00
N LEU A 169 -1.29 5.69 34.06
CA LEU A 169 -0.78 6.32 35.29
C LEU A 169 -1.67 7.49 35.74
N ALA A 170 -2.15 8.32 34.81
CA ALA A 170 -3.06 9.42 35.10
C ALA A 170 -4.39 8.90 35.68
N TRP A 171 -4.95 7.84 35.08
CA TRP A 171 -6.16 7.20 35.58
C TRP A 171 -5.96 6.62 36.99
N MET A 172 -4.86 5.91 37.22
CA MET A 172 -4.51 5.40 38.55
C MET A 172 -4.40 6.53 39.58
N TRP A 173 -3.73 7.64 39.23
CA TRP A 173 -3.58 8.79 40.11
C TRP A 173 -4.93 9.39 40.49
N THR A 174 -5.81 9.65 39.52
CA THR A 174 -7.16 10.21 39.77
C THR A 174 -8.00 9.28 40.64
N SER A 175 -8.00 7.97 40.35
CA SER A 175 -8.73 6.97 41.13
C SER A 175 -8.24 6.87 42.57
N LEU A 176 -6.93 6.96 42.78
CA LEU A 176 -6.33 6.95 44.12
C LEU A 176 -6.68 8.23 44.89
N HIS A 177 -6.68 9.38 44.21
CA HIS A 177 -7.04 10.67 44.80
C HIS A 177 -8.49 10.67 45.26
N ASP A 178 -9.41 10.20 44.40
CA ASP A 178 -10.83 10.09 44.72
C ASP A 178 -11.08 9.12 45.89
N ALA A 179 -10.38 7.98 45.92
CA ALA A 179 -10.47 7.04 47.03
C ALA A 179 -9.99 7.65 48.36
N ILE A 180 -8.86 8.38 48.37
CA ILE A 180 -8.35 9.04 49.58
C ILE A 180 -9.32 10.12 50.08
N VAL A 181 -9.87 10.93 49.17
CA VAL A 181 -10.83 11.99 49.54
C VAL A 181 -12.13 11.41 50.11
N VAL A 182 -12.64 10.31 49.56
CA VAL A 182 -13.85 9.64 50.06
C VAL A 182 -13.66 8.97 51.42
N TYR A 183 -12.47 8.42 51.71
CA TYR A 183 -12.18 7.76 53.00
C TYR A 183 -11.62 8.69 54.09
N SER A 184 -11.48 9.99 53.82
CA SER A 184 -10.99 11.00 54.77
C SER A 184 -12.10 11.90 55.35
N ILE A 185 -13.38 11.50 55.19
CA ILE A 185 -14.58 12.12 55.80
C ILE A 185 -15.21 11.10 56.75
#